data_AF-A0A2E9QCG1-F1
#
_entry.id   AF-A0A2E9QCG1-F1
#
_cell.length_a   1.000
_cell.length_b   1.000
_cell.length_c   1.000
_cell.angle_alpha   90.00
_cell.angle_beta   90.00
_cell.angle_gamma   90.00
#
_symmetry.space_group_name_H-M   'P 1'
#
loop_
_entity.id
_entity.type
_entity.pdbx_description
1 polymer ?
#
loop_
_entity_poly.entity_id
_entity_poly.type
_entity_poly.pdbx_seq_one_letter_code
_entity_poly.pdbx_strand_id
1 'polypeptide(L)'
;MSQEPYGHDLAKKVAKHLKLRGSIAHNHRDYCGTGLFYLEGEYLYTVVDDGHPVPYYGRERGWSFGDLHSFAAWLSQQSDYSLSMADNPAVFNNQTITRSRLEKALER
;
A
#
# COMPACT_ATOMS: atom_id res chain seq x y z
N MET A 1 10.00 -12.88 5.12
CA MET A 1 9.80 -11.52 4.57
C MET A 1 10.71 -10.56 5.31
N SER A 2 11.23 -9.53 4.64
CA SER A 2 12.13 -8.57 5.29
C SER A 2 11.40 -7.79 6.39
N GLN A 3 12.07 -7.55 7.52
CA GLN A 3 11.61 -6.67 8.60
C GLN A 3 12.24 -5.28 8.52
N GLU A 4 13.09 -5.04 7.52
CA GLU A 4 13.74 -3.75 7.32
C GLU A 4 12.69 -2.67 6.99
N PRO A 5 12.64 -1.56 7.74
CA PRO A 5 11.73 -0.46 7.43
C PRO A 5 12.01 0.12 6.04
N TYR A 6 10.95 0.55 5.35
CA TYR A 6 11.06 1.16 4.03
C TYR A 6 11.84 2.47 4.04
N GLY A 7 11.75 3.22 5.14
CA GLY A 7 12.43 4.49 5.31
C GLY A 7 11.72 5.66 4.63
N HIS A 8 12.05 6.87 5.07
CA HIS A 8 11.34 8.09 4.65
C HIS A 8 11.49 8.42 3.17
N ASP A 9 12.65 8.17 2.58
CA ASP A 9 12.92 8.55 1.19
C ASP A 9 12.08 7.75 0.20
N LEU A 10 12.01 6.43 0.40
CA LEU A 10 11.14 5.55 -0.40
C LEU A 10 9.67 5.94 -0.19
N ALA A 11 9.24 6.10 1.06
CA ALA A 11 7.86 6.44 1.38
C ALA A 11 7.40 7.77 0.76
N LYS A 12 8.25 8.81 0.77
CA LYS A 12 7.95 10.10 0.13
C LYS A 12 7.85 9.97 -1.39
N LYS A 13 8.72 9.19 -2.03
CA LYS A 13 8.64 8.94 -3.48
C LYS A 13 7.35 8.22 -3.84
N VAL A 14 6.97 7.20 -3.07
CA VAL A 14 5.70 6.47 -3.22
C VAL A 14 4.51 7.40 -3.08
N ALA A 15 4.47 8.25 -2.05
CA ALA A 15 3.37 9.19 -1.86
C ALA A 15 3.21 10.15 -3.05
N LYS A 16 4.31 10.73 -3.54
CA LYS A 16 4.30 11.57 -4.75
C LYS A 16 3.81 10.80 -5.98
N HIS A 17 4.28 9.57 -6.16
CA HIS A 17 3.86 8.71 -7.26
C HIS A 17 2.36 8.42 -7.20
N LEU A 18 1.81 8.06 -6.03
CA LEU A 18 0.37 7.82 -5.86
C LEU A 18 -0.45 9.05 -6.20
N LYS A 19 -0.03 10.25 -5.80
CA LYS A 19 -0.72 11.49 -6.14
C LYS A 19 -0.78 11.77 -7.65
N LEU A 20 0.19 11.27 -8.42
CA LEU A 20 0.28 11.44 -9.87
C LEU A 20 -0.40 10.31 -10.66
N ARG A 21 -0.29 9.06 -10.18
CA ARG A 21 -0.70 7.84 -10.91
C ARG A 21 -1.94 7.17 -10.33
N GLY A 22 -2.40 7.59 -9.15
CA GLY A 22 -3.59 7.07 -8.48
C GLY A 22 -3.39 5.80 -7.67
N SER A 23 -2.57 4.83 -8.12
CA SER A 23 -2.46 3.55 -7.41
C SER A 23 -1.18 2.75 -7.66
N ILE A 24 -0.81 1.94 -6.68
CA ILE A 24 0.11 0.80 -6.78
C ILE A 24 -0.68 -0.44 -6.34
N ALA A 25 -1.28 -1.13 -7.31
CA ALA A 25 -2.15 -2.28 -7.11
C ALA A 25 -1.93 -3.32 -8.22
N HIS A 26 -2.28 -4.58 -7.97
CA HIS A 26 -2.49 -5.53 -9.06
C HIS A 26 -3.87 -5.26 -9.68
N ASN A 27 -4.00 -5.59 -10.96
CA ASN A 27 -5.26 -5.49 -11.68
C ASN A 27 -5.47 -6.78 -12.45
N HIS A 28 -6.23 -7.70 -11.86
CA HIS A 28 -6.72 -8.92 -12.49
C HIS A 28 -8.06 -9.29 -11.87
N ARG A 29 -8.70 -10.31 -12.45
CA ARG A 29 -9.94 -10.86 -11.91
C ARG A 29 -9.69 -11.47 -10.52
N ASP A 30 -10.70 -11.39 -9.67
CA ASP A 30 -10.75 -11.86 -8.29
C ASP A 30 -9.74 -11.12 -7.38
N TYR A 31 -9.48 -11.72 -6.21
CA TYR A 31 -8.61 -11.18 -5.18
C TYR A 31 -7.22 -10.78 -5.70
N CYS A 32 -6.86 -9.50 -5.53
CA CYS A 32 -5.64 -8.87 -6.06
C CYS A 32 -4.60 -8.53 -4.98
N GLY A 33 -4.74 -9.07 -3.76
CA GLY A 33 -3.82 -8.79 -2.67
C GLY A 33 -4.12 -7.49 -1.93
N THR A 34 -3.05 -6.78 -1.57
CA THR A 34 -3.14 -5.42 -1.02
C THR A 34 -2.55 -4.39 -1.98
N GLY A 35 -2.98 -3.14 -1.81
CA GLY A 35 -2.65 -2.04 -2.69
C GLY A 35 -2.58 -0.70 -1.96
N LEU A 36 -1.87 0.24 -2.57
CA LEU A 36 -1.81 1.63 -2.15
C LEU A 36 -2.53 2.50 -3.17
N PHE A 37 -3.33 3.44 -2.70
CA PHE A 37 -4.15 4.30 -3.55
C PHE A 37 -4.10 5.75 -3.09
N TYR A 38 -4.33 6.66 -4.03
CA TYR A 38 -4.72 8.04 -3.78
C TYR A 38 -6.07 8.27 -4.43
N LEU A 39 -7.13 8.40 -3.62
CA LEU A 39 -8.50 8.60 -4.08
C LEU A 39 -9.19 9.64 -3.20
N GLU A 40 -10.05 10.47 -3.80
CA GLU A 40 -10.85 11.46 -3.06
C GLU A 40 -10.02 12.42 -2.17
N GLY A 41 -8.74 12.63 -2.51
CA GLY A 41 -7.83 13.48 -1.75
C GLY A 41 -7.06 12.76 -0.63
N GLU A 42 -7.33 11.48 -0.38
CA GLU A 42 -6.75 10.68 0.70
C GLU A 42 -5.79 9.60 0.16
N TYR A 43 -4.78 9.26 0.97
CA TYR A 43 -3.96 8.07 0.76
C TYR A 43 -4.57 6.89 1.50
N LEU A 44 -4.61 5.72 0.86
CA LEU A 44 -5.24 4.52 1.40
C LEU A 44 -4.36 3.30 1.18
N TYR A 45 -4.17 2.51 2.23
CA TYR A 45 -3.72 1.12 2.13
C TYR A 45 -4.89 0.18 2.42
N THR A 46 -5.18 -0.74 1.50
CA THR A 46 -6.30 -1.68 1.65
C THR A 46 -6.14 -2.94 0.80
N VAL A 47 -7.08 -3.87 0.94
CA VAL A 47 -7.28 -5.02 0.06
C VAL A 47 -7.79 -4.56 -1.31
N VAL A 48 -7.38 -5.29 -2.34
CA VAL A 48 -7.79 -5.07 -3.73
C VAL A 48 -8.58 -6.28 -4.23
N ASP A 49 -9.72 -6.03 -4.87
CA ASP A 49 -10.58 -7.05 -5.45
C ASP A 49 -11.03 -6.60 -6.85
N ASP A 50 -10.92 -7.48 -7.85
CA ASP A 50 -11.16 -7.16 -9.26
C ASP A 50 -10.42 -5.88 -9.74
N GLY A 51 -9.21 -5.63 -9.20
CA GLY A 51 -8.42 -4.42 -9.49
C GLY A 51 -8.93 -3.14 -8.82
N HIS A 52 -9.99 -3.20 -8.01
CA HIS A 52 -10.55 -2.07 -7.29
C HIS A 52 -10.16 -2.07 -5.81
N PRO A 53 -9.91 -0.89 -5.21
CA PRO A 53 -9.71 -0.80 -3.76
C PRO A 53 -10.99 -1.20 -3.03
N VAL A 54 -10.85 -1.85 -1.88
CA VAL A 54 -11.95 -2.12 -0.93
C VAL A 54 -11.86 -1.10 0.22
N PRO A 55 -12.45 0.11 0.15
CA PRO A 55 -12.01 1.23 0.99
C PRO A 55 -12.40 1.10 2.46
N TYR A 56 -13.55 0.48 2.75
CA TYR A 56 -14.01 0.28 4.13
C TYR A 56 -12.98 -0.52 4.95
N TYR A 57 -12.34 -1.53 4.36
CA TYR A 57 -11.37 -2.37 5.03
C TYR A 57 -10.13 -1.59 5.51
N GLY A 58 -9.61 -0.68 4.67
CA GLY A 58 -8.49 0.17 5.04
C GLY A 58 -8.88 1.24 6.06
N ARG A 59 -10.04 1.87 5.90
CA ARG A 59 -10.53 2.93 6.80
C ARG A 59 -10.80 2.41 8.22
N GLU A 60 -11.44 1.24 8.36
CA GLU A 60 -11.70 0.62 9.66
C GLU A 60 -10.41 0.25 10.41
N ARG A 61 -9.34 -0.06 9.68
CA ARG A 61 -8.01 -0.32 10.24
C ARG A 61 -7.18 0.94 10.50
N GLY A 62 -7.71 2.13 10.19
CA GLY A 62 -7.00 3.40 10.33
C GLY A 62 -5.86 3.58 9.32
N TRP A 63 -5.96 2.92 8.15
CA TRP A 63 -4.96 2.98 7.07
C TRP A 63 -5.32 4.00 5.99
N SER A 64 -6.01 5.07 6.38
CA SER A 64 -6.37 6.21 5.55
C SER A 64 -5.76 7.49 6.08
N PHE A 65 -5.19 8.31 5.20
CA PHE A 65 -4.43 9.50 5.57
C PHE A 65 -4.81 10.68 4.69
N GLY A 66 -5.14 11.81 5.30
CA GLY A 66 -5.57 13.02 4.56
C GLY A 66 -4.44 13.78 3.88
N ASP A 67 -3.18 13.46 4.18
CA ASP A 67 -2.04 14.20 3.64
C ASP A 67 -0.81 13.31 3.42
N LEU A 68 0.11 13.86 2.61
CA LEU A 68 1.33 13.18 2.18
C LEU A 68 2.28 12.87 3.34
N HIS A 69 2.40 13.78 4.31
CA HIS A 69 3.34 13.63 5.41
C HIS A 69 2.91 12.51 6.34
N SER A 70 1.62 12.48 6.70
CA SER A 70 1.04 11.43 7.53
C SER A 70 1.18 10.05 6.89
N PHE A 71 0.83 9.94 5.60
CA PHE A 71 1.01 8.69 4.86
C PHE A 71 2.48 8.26 4.76
N ALA A 72 3.38 9.18 4.39
CA ALA A 72 4.79 8.85 4.23
C ALA A 72 5.46 8.49 5.56
N ALA A 73 5.05 9.10 6.67
CA ALA A 73 5.53 8.77 8.01
C ALA A 73 5.05 7.39 8.48
N TRP A 74 3.81 7.01 8.13
CA TRP A 74 3.31 5.66 8.36
C TRP A 74 4.05 4.64 7.51
N LEU A 75 4.14 4.86 6.19
CA LEU A 75 4.74 3.92 5.25
C LEU A 75 6.24 3.73 5.52
N SER A 76 6.97 4.76 5.95
CA SER A 76 8.40 4.65 6.25
C SER A 76 8.73 3.68 7.37
N GLN A 77 7.78 3.44 8.28
CA GLN A 77 7.90 2.50 9.39
C GLN A 77 7.50 1.07 9.00
N GLN A 78 6.88 0.89 7.83
CA GLN A 78 6.45 -0.42 7.37
C GLN A 78 7.61 -1.20 6.78
N SER A 79 7.44 -2.52 6.73
CA SER A 79 8.35 -3.48 6.11
C SER A 79 7.54 -4.50 5.32
N ASP A 80 8.22 -5.33 4.54
CA ASP A 80 7.55 -6.45 3.86
C ASP A 80 6.79 -7.32 4.87
N TYR A 81 7.39 -7.55 6.05
CA TYR A 81 6.74 -8.29 7.12
C TYR A 81 5.53 -7.57 7.71
N SER A 82 5.59 -6.27 8.01
CA SER A 82 4.43 -5.59 8.61
C SER A 82 3.26 -5.43 7.65
N LEU A 83 3.52 -5.34 6.34
CA LEU A 83 2.48 -5.33 5.30
C LEU A 83 2.14 -6.72 4.75
N SER A 84 2.72 -7.78 5.32
CA SER A 84 2.45 -9.16 4.92
C SER A 84 1.06 -9.65 5.27
N MET A 85 0.32 -8.93 6.11
CA MET A 85 -0.96 -9.38 6.68
C MET A 85 -0.80 -10.68 7.49
N ALA A 86 0.29 -10.79 8.26
CA ALA A 86 0.59 -11.95 9.11
C ALA A 86 -0.52 -12.29 10.13
N ASP A 87 -1.35 -11.30 10.47
CA ASP A 87 -2.54 -11.45 11.33
C ASP A 87 -3.75 -12.06 10.61
N ASN A 88 -3.71 -12.18 9.27
CA ASN A 88 -4.82 -12.68 8.45
C ASN A 88 -4.35 -13.83 7.55
N PRO A 89 -4.53 -15.11 7.98
CA PRO A 89 -4.08 -16.28 7.23
C PRO A 89 -4.64 -16.40 5.81
N ALA A 90 -5.84 -15.85 5.55
CA ALA A 90 -6.46 -15.88 4.22
C ALA A 90 -5.77 -14.93 3.22
N VAL A 91 -5.02 -13.95 3.72
CA VAL A 91 -4.36 -12.90 2.94
C VAL A 91 -2.83 -12.96 3.07
N PHE A 92 -2.32 -13.63 4.11
CA PHE A 92 -0.91 -13.61 4.48
C PHE A 92 0.01 -13.89 3.28
N ASN A 93 0.88 -12.92 2.99
CA ASN A 93 1.89 -12.98 1.93
C ASN A 93 1.33 -13.27 0.52
N ASN A 94 0.04 -13.01 0.30
CA ASN A 94 -0.58 -13.13 -1.01
C ASN A 94 -0.69 -11.75 -1.67
N GLN A 95 0.20 -11.47 -2.63
CA GLN A 95 0.17 -10.24 -3.43
C GLN A 95 0.16 -8.94 -2.60
N THR A 96 0.88 -8.95 -1.48
CA THR A 96 0.98 -7.80 -0.58
C THR A 96 1.93 -6.72 -1.11
N ILE A 97 1.94 -5.57 -0.46
CA ILE A 97 2.96 -4.55 -0.71
C ILE A 97 4.30 -5.03 -0.19
N THR A 98 5.34 -4.84 -1.00
CA THR A 98 6.74 -5.12 -0.66
C THR A 98 7.64 -4.00 -1.17
N ARG A 99 8.86 -3.86 -0.63
CA ARG A 99 9.87 -2.91 -1.09
C ARG A 99 10.09 -3.02 -2.60
N SER A 100 10.30 -4.24 -3.11
CA SER A 100 10.53 -4.47 -4.54
C SER A 100 9.35 -4.00 -5.40
N ARG A 101 8.11 -4.20 -4.94
CA ARG A 101 6.91 -3.73 -5.66
C ARG A 101 6.82 -2.20 -5.68
N LEU A 102 7.18 -1.54 -4.57
CA LEU A 102 7.24 -0.08 -4.48
C LEU A 102 8.29 0.46 -5.44
N GLU A 103 9.50 -0.08 -5.41
CA GLU A 103 10.63 0.35 -6.26
C GLU A 103 10.31 0.16 -7.74
N LYS A 104 9.79 -1.00 -8.14
CA LYS A 104 9.36 -1.28 -9.51
C LYS A 104 8.25 -0.34 -10.00
N ALA A 105 7.37 0.13 -9.11
CA ALA A 105 6.35 1.10 -9.48
C ALA A 105 6.95 2.49 -9.76
N LEU A 106 8.00 2.87 -9.03
CA LEU A 106 8.69 4.16 -9.19
C LEU A 106 9.55 4.26 -10.46
N GLU A 107 9.87 3.14 -11.09
CA GLU A 107 10.60 3.08 -12.37
C GLU A 107 9.71 3.35 -13.60
N ARG A 108 8.39 3.52 -13.43
CA ARG A 108 7.39 3.70 -14.49
C ARG A 108 6.83 5.12 -14.58
#